data_AF-A0AAT9QK70-F1
#
_entry.id   AF-A0AAT9QK70-F1
#
_cell.length_a   1.000
_cell.length_b   1.000
_cell.length_c   1.000
_cell.angle_alpha   90.00
_cell.angle_beta   90.00
_cell.angle_gamma   90.00
#
_symmetry.space_group_name_H-M   'P 1'
#
loop_
_entity.id
_entity.type
_entity.pdbx_description
1 polymer ?
#
loop_
_entity_poly.entity_id
_entity_poly.type
_entity_poly.pdbx_seq_one_letter_code
_entity_poly.pdbx_strand_id
1 'polypeptide(L)' 'MAMRERGFRQIQMWVPDARTDEFKREAERQARAVAASDRVTDDQDFVEQISEDWPE' A
#
# COMPACT_ATOMS: atom_id res chain seq x y z
N MET A 1 -18.35 16.21 17.51
CA MET A 1 -17.36 17.00 16.75
C MET A 1 -17.31 16.49 15.32
N ALA A 2 -17.50 17.37 14.34
CA ALA A 2 -17.42 17.01 12.94
C ALA A 2 -15.97 16.77 12.51
N MET A 3 -15.71 15.90 11.51
CA MET A 3 -14.34 15.65 11.00
C MET A 3 -13.65 16.93 10.52
N ARG A 4 -14.42 17.92 10.07
CA ARG A 4 -13.94 19.26 9.71
C ARG A 4 -13.37 20.04 10.89
N GLU A 5 -14.00 19.95 12.07
CA GLU A 5 -13.53 20.62 13.30
C GLU A 5 -12.24 20.01 13.83
N ARG A 6 -11.96 18.75 13.46
CA ARG A 6 -10.72 18.03 13.75
C ARG A 6 -9.63 18.25 12.69
N GLY A 7 -9.84 19.16 11.73
CA GLY A 7 -8.87 19.49 10.68
C GLY A 7 -8.88 18.60 9.44
N PHE A 8 -9.81 17.64 9.31
CA PHE A 8 -9.90 16.81 8.11
C PHE A 8 -10.74 17.46 7.01
N ARG A 9 -10.34 17.27 5.75
CA ARG A 9 -11.10 17.66 4.55
C ARG A 9 -11.64 16.43 3.84
N GLN A 10 -12.95 16.40 3.59
CA GLN A 10 -13.55 15.38 2.74
C GLN A 10 -13.17 15.62 1.28
N ILE A 11 -12.67 14.58 0.62
CA ILE A 11 -12.45 14.55 -0.84
C ILE A 11 -13.35 13.47 -1.43
N GLN A 12 -13.95 13.77 -2.59
CA GLN A 12 -14.68 12.79 -3.39
C GLN A 12 -13.94 12.62 -4.71
N MET A 13 -13.58 11.38 -5.02
CA MET A 13 -12.85 11.02 -6.23
C MET A 13 -13.40 9.71 -6.77
N TRP A 14 -13.49 9.63 -8.10
CA TRP A 14 -13.76 8.37 -8.78
C TRP A 14 -12.51 7.53 -8.82
N VAL A 15 -12.61 6.29 -8.38
CA VAL A 15 -11.54 5.29 -8.43
C VAL A 15 -11.96 4.14 -9.33
N PRO A 16 -11.00 3.43 -9.96
CA PRO A 16 -11.30 2.21 -10.69
C PRO A 16 -12.04 1.19 -9.82
N ASP A 17 -12.98 0.44 -10.40
CA ASP A 17 -13.65 -0.64 -9.69
C ASP A 17 -12.69 -1.81 -9.49
N ALA A 18 -12.32 -2.05 -8.22
CA ALA A 18 -11.40 -3.09 -7.82
C ALA A 18 -11.86 -4.52 -8.12
N ARG A 19 -13.15 -4.70 -8.46
CA ARG A 19 -13.71 -6.01 -8.81
C ARG A 19 -13.45 -6.41 -10.27
N THR A 20 -13.08 -5.46 -11.12
CA THR A 20 -12.84 -5.70 -12.54
C THR A 20 -11.55 -6.49 -12.76
N ASP A 21 -11.53 -7.33 -13.80
CA ASP A 21 -10.32 -8.09 -14.14
C ASP A 21 -9.20 -7.21 -14.70
N GLU A 22 -9.52 -6.02 -15.20
CA GLU A 22 -8.52 -5.00 -15.53
C GLU A 22 -7.79 -4.50 -14.29
N PHE A 23 -8.53 -4.14 -13.23
CA PHE A 23 -7.91 -3.70 -11.99
C PHE A 23 -7.02 -4.79 -11.38
N LYS A 24 -7.48 -6.05 -11.38
CA LYS A 24 -6.66 -7.18 -10.87
C LYS A 24 -5.35 -7.34 -11.65
N ARG A 25 -5.39 -7.25 -12.99
CA ARG A 25 -4.19 -7.33 -13.85
C ARG A 25 -3.23 -6.17 -13.60
N GLU A 26 -3.76 -4.96 -13.43
CA GLU A 26 -2.98 -3.77 -13.10
C GLU A 26 -2.31 -3.90 -11.73
N ALA A 27 -3.10 -4.27 -10.70
CA ALA A 27 -2.61 -4.47 -9.35
C ALA A 27 -1.51 -5.54 -9.29
N GLU A 28 -1.67 -6.66 -10.01
CA GLU A 28 -0.65 -7.69 -10.11
C GLU A 28 0.63 -7.17 -10.78
N ARG A 29 0.51 -6.43 -11.89
CA ARG A 29 1.68 -5.85 -12.58
C ARG A 29 2.42 -4.88 -11.66
N GLN A 30 1.69 -3.99 -10.98
CA GLN A 30 2.28 -3.00 -10.09
C GLN A 30 2.90 -3.64 -8.84
N ALA A 31 2.22 -4.61 -8.22
CA ALA A 31 2.76 -5.34 -7.07
C ALA A 31 4.08 -6.05 -7.43
N ARG A 32 4.17 -6.65 -8.62
CA ARG A 32 5.43 -7.25 -9.10
C ARG A 32 6.53 -6.21 -9.31
N ALA A 33 6.20 -5.02 -9.80
CA ALA A 33 7.17 -3.94 -9.99
C ALA A 33 7.72 -3.43 -8.65
N VAL A 34 6.85 -3.27 -7.64
CA VAL A 34 7.26 -2.89 -6.27
C VAL A 34 8.14 -3.98 -5.66
N ALA A 35 7.71 -5.25 -5.68
CA ALA A 35 8.51 -6.36 -5.14
C ALA A 35 9.86 -6.54 -5.85
N ALA A 36 9.96 -6.19 -7.14
CA ALA A 36 11.22 -6.15 -7.85
C ALA A 36 12.10 -4.97 -7.42
N SER A 37 11.50 -3.82 -7.09
CA SER A 37 12.18 -2.64 -6.56
C SER A 37 12.68 -2.84 -5.13
N ASP A 38 11.94 -3.54 -4.27
CA ASP A 38 12.34 -3.78 -2.87
C ASP A 38 13.65 -4.58 -2.79
N ARG A 39 13.91 -5.48 -3.74
CA ARG A 39 15.20 -6.21 -3.83
C ARG A 39 16.38 -5.35 -4.31
N VAL A 40 16.14 -4.10 -4.70
CA VAL A 40 17.18 -3.17 -5.18
C VAL A 40 17.62 -2.23 -4.05
N THR A 41 16.94 -2.22 -2.90
CA THR A 41 17.19 -1.31 -1.79
C THR A 41 17.46 -2.07 -0.48
N ASP A 42 18.53 -1.70 0.24
CA ASP A 42 18.95 -2.27 1.54
C ASP A 42 17.88 -2.18 2.65
N ASP A 43 16.83 -1.40 2.44
CA ASP A 43 15.77 -1.15 3.43
C ASP A 43 15.02 -2.43 3.82
N GLN A 44 14.83 -3.36 2.87
CA GLN A 44 14.15 -4.63 3.14
C GLN A 44 15.00 -5.52 4.06
N ASP A 45 16.31 -5.61 3.81
CA ASP A 45 17.25 -6.37 4.65
C ASP A 45 17.34 -5.76 6.06
N PHE A 46 17.31 -4.43 6.16
CA PHE A 46 17.28 -3.74 7.44
C PHE A 46 15.98 -4.02 8.23
N VAL A 47 14.82 -3.92 7.57
CA VAL A 47 13.52 -4.20 8.20
C VAL A 47 13.46 -5.65 8.69
N GLU A 48 13.91 -6.61 7.89
CA GLU A 48 14.00 -8.02 8.29
C GLU A 48 14.91 -8.22 9.51
N GLN A 49 16.05 -7.52 9.56
CA GLN A 49 16.97 -7.59 10.70
C GLN A 49 16.36 -7.09 12.01
N ILE A 50 15.52 -6.06 11.95
CA ILE A 50 14.90 -5.44 13.14
C ILE A 50 13.49 -5.95 13.45
N SER A 51 12.92 -6.80 12.59
CA SER A 51 11.59 -7.36 12.81
C SER A 51 11.65 -8.45 13.89
N GLU A 52 10.94 -8.24 14.99
CA GLU A 52 10.69 -9.28 15.99
C GLU A 52 9.46 -10.11 15.58
N ASP A 53 9.50 -11.42 15.83
CA ASP A 53 8.32 -12.27 15.69
C ASP A 53 7.23 -11.77 16.64
N TRP A 54 6.11 -11.34 16.07
CA TRP A 54 4.96 -10.89 16.85
C TRP A 54 4.43 -12.05 17.69
N PRO A 55 4.37 -11.94 19.02
CA PRO A 55 3.76 -12.96 19.84
C PRO A 55 2.24 -12.98 19.58
N GLU A 56 1.69 -14.18 19.33
CA GLU A 56 0.24 -14.43 19.23
C GLU A 56 -0.52 -14.07 20.50
#